data_AF-A0A925D1L8-F1
#
_entry.id   AF-A0A925D1L8-F1
#
_cell.length_a   1.000
_cell.length_b   1.000
_cell.length_c   1.000
_cell.angle_alpha   90.00
_cell.angle_beta   90.00
_cell.angle_gamma   90.00
#
_symmetry.space_group_name_H-M   'P 1'
#
loop_
_entity.id
_entity.type
_entity.pdbx_description
1 polymer ?
#
loop_
_entity_poly.entity_id
_entity_poly.type
_entity_poly.pdbx_seq_one_letter_code
_entity_poly.pdbx_strand_id
1 'polypeptide(L)'
;MLTTKDVAVVYETLLSSPGMSELIRVDLKVARKNILMLAKMIEVATMEQHLAASPFLSAFDATSLTELSQMSATVLEKAGLSDMYVRMNRLVGK
;
A
#
# COMPACT_ATOMS: atom_id res chain seq x y z
N MET A 1 -18.63 2.70 -15.22
CA MET A 1 -18.44 2.05 -13.91
C MET A 1 -17.73 0.76 -14.19
N LEU A 2 -16.45 0.66 -13.83
CA LEU A 2 -15.78 -0.65 -13.84
C LEU A 2 -16.43 -1.48 -12.73
N THR A 3 -16.85 -2.71 -13.05
CA THR A 3 -17.28 -3.64 -12.01
C THR A 3 -16.07 -4.06 -11.18
N THR A 4 -16.28 -4.57 -9.95
CA THR A 4 -15.20 -5.13 -9.12
C THR A 4 -14.36 -6.19 -9.85
N LYS A 5 -14.96 -6.89 -10.82
CA LYS A 5 -14.27 -7.81 -11.71
C LYS A 5 -13.36 -7.09 -12.71
N ASP A 6 -13.83 -6.01 -13.32
CA ASP A 6 -13.01 -5.23 -14.27
C ASP A 6 -11.82 -4.57 -13.56
N VAL A 7 -12.00 -4.13 -12.32
CA VAL A 7 -10.90 -3.61 -11.49
C VAL A 7 -9.88 -4.73 -11.19
N ALA A 8 -10.34 -5.92 -10.81
CA ALA A 8 -9.44 -7.06 -10.55
C ALA A 8 -8.63 -7.44 -11.81
N VAL A 9 -9.26 -7.50 -12.98
CA VAL A 9 -8.58 -7.81 -14.25
C VAL A 9 -7.55 -6.75 -14.62
N VAL A 10 -7.86 -5.46 -14.39
CA VAL A 10 -6.90 -4.36 -14.59
C VAL A 10 -5.70 -4.49 -13.65
N TYR A 11 -5.93 -4.84 -12.38
CA TYR A 11 -4.86 -5.10 -11.42
C TYR A 11 -3.99 -6.28 -11.83
N GLU A 12 -4.58 -7.42 -12.20
CA GLU A 12 -3.84 -8.60 -12.65
C GLU A 12 -3.00 -8.29 -13.89
N THR A 13 -3.57 -7.57 -14.86
CA THR A 13 -2.87 -7.18 -16.09
C THR A 13 -1.68 -6.26 -15.77
N LEU A 14 -1.88 -5.26 -14.91
CA LEU A 14 -0.81 -4.34 -14.51
C LEU A 14 0.31 -5.05 -13.74
N LEU A 15 -0.04 -5.95 -12.82
CA LEU A 15 0.93 -6.74 -12.04
C LEU A 15 1.63 -7.82 -12.88
N SER A 16 1.06 -8.21 -14.02
CA SER A 16 1.70 -9.10 -15.01
C SER A 16 2.67 -8.39 -15.96
N SER A 17 2.83 -7.06 -15.82
CA SER A 17 3.75 -6.30 -16.67
C SER A 17 5.20 -6.72 -16.45
N PRO A 18 6.03 -6.74 -17.51
CA PRO A 18 7.47 -6.94 -17.38
C PRO A 18 8.07 -5.94 -16.38
N GLY A 19 8.97 -6.41 -15.50
CA GLY A 19 9.55 -5.58 -14.44
C GLY A 19 8.89 -5.72 -13.06
N MET A 20 7.65 -6.20 -12.96
CA MET A 20 6.95 -6.36 -11.67
C MET A 20 7.48 -7.49 -10.78
N SER A 21 8.26 -8.41 -11.36
CA SER A 21 8.95 -9.49 -10.64
C SER A 21 10.43 -9.19 -10.37
N GLU A 22 10.91 -8.00 -10.76
CA GLU A 22 12.30 -7.63 -10.54
C GLU A 22 12.56 -7.30 -9.06
N LEU A 23 13.70 -7.78 -8.57
CA LEU A 23 14.12 -7.50 -7.20
C LEU A 23 14.76 -6.11 -7.13
N ILE A 24 14.12 -5.21 -6.39
CA ILE A 24 14.66 -3.88 -6.12
C ILE A 24 15.15 -3.79 -4.68
N ARG A 25 16.20 -3.01 -4.45
CA ARG A 25 16.66 -2.66 -3.10
C ARG A 25 16.10 -1.30 -2.71
N VAL A 26 15.26 -1.27 -1.68
CA VAL A 26 14.72 -0.03 -1.10
C VAL A 26 15.40 0.23 0.24
N ASP A 27 16.23 1.26 0.32
CA ASP A 27 16.88 1.70 1.57
C ASP A 27 16.00 2.77 2.24
N LEU A 28 15.59 2.57 3.50
CA LEU A 28 14.69 3.47 4.23
C LEU A 28 15.24 3.75 5.62
N LYS A 29 15.21 5.03 6.01
CA LYS A 29 15.49 5.48 7.38
C LYS A 29 14.16 5.85 8.03
N VAL A 30 13.63 4.96 8.87
CA VAL A 30 12.34 5.15 9.55
C VAL A 30 12.44 4.75 11.02
N ALA A 31 11.55 5.30 11.84
CA ALA A 31 11.47 4.93 13.26
C ALA A 31 10.98 3.49 13.43
N ARG A 32 11.47 2.80 14.47
CA ARG A 32 11.08 1.40 14.77
C ARG A 32 9.56 1.24 14.92
N LYS A 33 8.88 2.23 15.49
CA LYS A 33 7.41 2.25 15.61
C LYS A 33 6.72 2.09 14.26
N ASN A 34 7.20 2.76 13.21
CA ASN A 34 6.54 2.77 11.89
C ASN A 34 6.65 1.42 11.19
N ILE A 35 7.78 0.73 11.36
CA ILE A 35 7.95 -0.65 10.87
C ILE A 35 7.00 -1.61 11.59
N LEU A 36 6.87 -1.48 12.92
CA LEU A 36 5.97 -2.32 13.71
C LEU A 36 4.50 -2.12 13.30
N MET A 37 4.11 -0.86 13.09
CA MET A 37 2.77 -0.52 12.63
C MET A 37 2.50 -1.06 11.22
N LEU A 38 3.46 -0.91 10.30
CA LEU A 38 3.34 -1.44 8.94
C LEU A 38 3.18 -2.96 8.94
N ALA A 39 4.00 -3.68 9.70
CA ALA A 39 3.91 -5.13 9.84
C ALA A 39 2.52 -5.53 10.35
N LYS A 40 1.99 -4.81 11.34
CA LYS A 40 0.67 -5.11 11.88
C LYS A 40 -0.47 -4.81 10.90
N MET A 41 -0.35 -3.75 10.10
CA MET A 41 -1.32 -3.45 9.03
C MET A 41 -1.35 -4.54 7.96
N ILE A 42 -0.20 -5.11 7.59
CA ILE A 42 -0.11 -6.23 6.64
C ILE A 42 -0.76 -7.48 7.24
N GLU A 43 -0.51 -7.79 8.52
CA GLU A 43 -1.18 -8.90 9.20
C GLU A 43 -2.71 -8.72 9.21
N VAL A 44 -3.21 -7.52 9.54
CA VAL A 44 -4.66 -7.26 9.55
C VAL A 44 -5.25 -7.33 8.14
N ALA A 45 -4.54 -6.87 7.12
CA ALA A 45 -5.00 -6.92 5.73
C ALA A 45 -5.04 -8.35 5.15
N THR A 46 -4.25 -9.27 5.70
CA THR A 46 -4.22 -10.69 5.28
C THR A 46 -5.18 -11.56 6.06
N MET A 47 -5.60 -11.14 7.24
CA MET A 47 -6.71 -11.74 7.97
C MET A 47 -8.03 -11.34 7.29
N GLU A 48 -8.98 -12.28 7.11
CA GLU A 48 -10.34 -11.98 6.63
C GLU A 48 -11.17 -11.13 7.62
N GLN A 49 -10.51 -10.51 8.60
CA GLN A 49 -11.12 -9.61 9.56
C GLN A 49 -11.21 -8.20 8.97
N HIS A 50 -12.36 -7.57 9.20
CA HIS A 50 -12.60 -6.20 8.74
C HIS A 50 -11.53 -5.26 9.32
N LEU A 51 -10.76 -4.59 8.46
CA LEU A 51 -9.70 -3.64 8.87
C LEU A 51 -10.21 -2.64 9.92
N ALA A 52 -11.43 -2.14 9.73
CA ALA A 52 -12.10 -1.19 10.63
C ALA A 52 -12.38 -1.71 12.05
N ALA A 53 -12.34 -3.03 12.27
CA ALA A 53 -12.61 -3.65 13.56
C ALA A 53 -11.34 -3.94 14.38
N SER A 54 -10.14 -3.69 13.85
CA SER A 54 -8.91 -3.95 14.61
C SER A 54 -8.70 -2.86 15.68
N PRO A 55 -8.62 -3.22 16.98
CA PRO A 55 -8.35 -2.26 18.07
C PRO A 55 -7.00 -1.55 17.93
N PHE A 56 -6.14 -2.08 17.06
CA PHE A 56 -4.82 -1.54 16.78
C PHE A 56 -4.87 -0.29 15.90
N LEU A 57 -5.77 -0.25 14.92
CA LEU A 57 -5.93 0.94 14.08
C LEU A 57 -6.44 2.14 14.87
N SER A 58 -7.25 1.92 15.92
CA SER A 58 -7.67 2.96 16.86
C SER A 58 -6.57 3.43 17.82
N ALA A 59 -5.48 2.68 17.96
CA ALA A 59 -4.34 3.07 18.80
C ALA A 59 -3.34 3.97 18.06
N PHE A 60 -3.53 4.19 16.75
CA PHE A 60 -2.66 5.05 15.95
C PHE A 60 -3.10 6.50 16.04
N ASP A 61 -2.19 7.35 16.47
CA ASP A 61 -2.34 8.79 16.46
C ASP A 61 -2.20 9.36 15.04
N ALA A 62 -2.79 10.54 14.81
CA ALA A 62 -2.79 11.21 13.51
C ALA A 62 -1.37 11.47 12.98
N THR A 63 -0.40 11.71 13.88
CA THR A 63 1.01 11.91 13.52
C THR A 63 1.61 10.63 12.97
N SER A 64 1.43 9.49 13.63
CA SER A 64 1.95 8.20 13.14
C SER A 64 1.30 7.76 11.83
N LEU A 65 0.00 8.05 11.63
CA LEU A 65 -0.66 7.82 10.32
C LEU A 65 -0.05 8.68 9.21
N THR A 66 0.29 9.93 9.52
CA THR A 66 0.96 10.84 8.57
C THR A 66 2.36 10.34 8.21
N GLU A 67 3.13 9.90 9.21
CA GLU A 67 4.46 9.30 8.99
C GLU A 67 4.40 8.03 8.13
N LEU A 68 3.39 7.18 8.33
CA LEU A 68 3.14 5.98 7.50
C LEU A 68 2.80 6.34 6.06
N SER A 69 1.99 7.37 5.85
CA SER A 69 1.66 7.88 4.51
C SER A 69 2.89 8.45 3.79
N GLN A 70 3.75 9.18 4.52
CA GLN A 70 5.02 9.66 3.97
C GLN A 70 5.97 8.51 3.63
N MET A 71 6.00 7.48 4.47
CA MET A 71 6.79 6.28 4.20
C MET A 71 6.31 5.55 2.94
N SER A 72 5.00 5.36 2.77
CA SER A 72 4.47 4.70 1.57
C SER A 72 4.80 5.49 0.29
N ALA A 73 4.67 6.82 0.32
CA ALA A 73 5.07 7.70 -0.77
C ALA A 73 6.58 7.56 -1.10
N THR A 74 7.43 7.56 -0.08
CA THR A 74 8.89 7.42 -0.25
C THR A 74 9.27 6.06 -0.84
N VAL A 75 8.59 4.98 -0.43
CA VAL A 75 8.82 3.63 -0.98
C VAL A 75 8.44 3.57 -2.45
N LEU A 76 7.29 4.13 -2.81
CA LEU A 76 6.82 4.18 -4.20
C LEU A 76 7.76 5.00 -5.09
N GLU A 77 8.27 6.12 -4.58
CA GLU A 77 9.24 6.96 -5.29
C GLU A 77 10.55 6.22 -5.52
N LYS A 78 11.10 5.57 -4.49
CA LYS A 78 12.33 4.79 -4.61
C LYS A 78 12.18 3.55 -5.49
N ALA A 79 10.97 3.01 -5.60
CA ALA A 79 10.64 1.93 -6.51
C ALA A 79 10.35 2.42 -7.95
N GLY A 80 10.26 3.73 -8.19
CA GLY A 80 9.85 4.29 -9.48
C GLY A 80 8.39 4.02 -9.84
N LEU A 81 7.56 3.66 -8.86
CA LEU A 81 6.17 3.22 -9.05
C LEU A 81 5.13 4.31 -8.74
N SER A 82 5.56 5.53 -8.38
CA SER A 82 4.66 6.63 -8.02
C SER A 82 3.64 6.95 -9.11
N ASP A 83 4.08 7.06 -10.38
CA ASP A 83 3.19 7.36 -11.51
C ASP A 83 2.19 6.23 -11.77
N MET A 84 2.64 4.98 -11.64
CA MET A 84 1.79 3.81 -11.79
C MET A 84 0.74 3.75 -10.68
N TYR A 85 1.13 4.03 -9.44
CA TYR A 85 0.22 4.10 -8.30
C TYR A 85 -0.85 5.18 -8.49
N VAL A 86 -0.48 6.37 -8.98
CA VAL A 86 -1.45 7.44 -9.30
C VAL A 86 -2.41 7.01 -10.42
N ARG A 87 -1.91 6.35 -11.46
CA ARG A 87 -2.75 5.82 -12.55
C ARG A 87 -3.73 4.77 -12.03
N MET A 88 -3.29 3.88 -11.15
CA MET A 88 -4.15 2.87 -10.51
C MET A 88 -5.26 3.51 -9.68
N ASN A 89 -4.93 4.52 -8.85
CA ASN A 89 -5.94 5.23 -8.06
C ASN A 89 -6.99 5.94 -8.92
N ARG A 90 -6.61 6.45 -10.10
CA ARG A 90 -7.56 7.06 -11.05
C ARG A 90 -8.50 6.05 -11.70
N LEU A 91 -8.12 4.78 -11.76
CA LEU A 91 -8.93 3.70 -12.32
C LEU A 91 -9.92 3.14 -11.30
N VAL A 92 -9.53 3.11 -10.02
CA VAL A 92 -10.39 2.65 -8.90
C VAL A 92 -11.35 3.75 -8.43
N GLY A 93 -10.94 5.02 -8.52
CA GLY A 93 -11.72 6.17 -8.08
C GLY A 93 -12.76 6.74 -9.08
N LYS A 94 -13.21 5.95 -10.07
CA LYS A 94 -14.21 6.37 -11.08
C LYS A 94 -15.36 5.38 -11.24
#